data_AF-A0A0F9R9A0-F1
#
_entry.id   AF-A0A0F9R9A0-F1
#
_cell.length_a   1.000
_cell.length_b   1.000
_cell.length_c   1.000
_cell.angle_alpha   90.00
_cell.angle_beta   90.00
_cell.angle_gamma   90.00
#
_symmetry.space_group_name_H-M   'P 1'
#
loop_
_entity.id
_entity.type
_entity.pdbx_description
1 polymer ?
#
loop_
_entity_poly.entity_id
_entity_poly.type
_entity_poly.pdbx_seq_one_letter_code
_entity_poly.pdbx_strand_id
1 'polypeptide(L)'
;MLARGAGATTRLVRWWMEDAYLATLRRWHGEMRPKHFRESARSEYHYERRTRAYEKGKRRHVGHTRPLVYSGESERATQRVRYTLTGRSGKLSMDAGNLSFSPKKQKHEKSSSAPKQRRISMRQELTMTTARERTVLGRTFDRVMDIKMRRHDDYLNRTIR
;
A
#
# COMPACT_ATOMS: atom_id res chain seq x y z
N MET A 1 11.21 -43.16 4.83
CA MET A 1 10.15 -42.32 5.44
C MET A 1 10.59 -40.85 5.53
N LEU A 2 10.51 -40.06 4.44
CA LEU A 2 10.94 -38.63 4.44
C LEU A 2 9.90 -37.64 3.86
N ALA A 3 8.63 -38.04 3.71
CA ALA A 3 7.62 -37.22 3.05
C ALA A 3 6.81 -36.27 3.99
N ARG A 4 7.07 -36.24 5.30
CA ARG A 4 6.27 -35.44 6.27
C ARG A 4 6.77 -34.00 6.51
N GLY A 5 7.92 -33.59 5.96
CA GLY A 5 8.52 -32.27 6.24
C GLY A 5 8.04 -31.10 5.36
N ALA A 6 7.75 -31.34 4.07
CA ALA A 6 7.54 -30.25 3.10
C ALA A 6 6.26 -29.43 3.34
N GLY A 7 5.21 -30.03 3.93
CA GLY A 7 3.94 -29.35 4.17
C GLY A 7 3.97 -28.34 5.32
N ALA A 8 4.77 -28.60 6.37
CA ALA A 8 4.89 -27.73 7.52
C ALA A 8 5.66 -26.44 7.18
N THR A 9 6.80 -26.57 6.49
CA THR A 9 7.61 -25.43 6.04
C THR A 9 6.83 -24.53 5.08
N THR A 10 6.03 -25.11 4.18
CA THR A 10 5.21 -24.35 3.24
C THR A 10 4.12 -23.51 3.93
N ARG A 11 3.48 -24.04 4.99
CA ARG A 11 2.50 -23.28 5.79
C ARG A 11 3.15 -22.15 6.57
N LEU A 12 4.33 -22.40 7.13
CA LEU A 12 5.07 -21.41 7.90
C LEU A 12 5.51 -20.22 7.04
N VAL A 13 6.11 -20.49 5.88
CA VAL A 13 6.52 -19.44 4.93
C VAL A 13 5.31 -18.64 4.43
N ARG A 14 4.17 -19.30 4.19
CA ARG A 14 2.91 -18.61 3.86
C ARG A 14 2.49 -17.64 4.95
N TRP A 15 2.53 -18.06 6.22
CA TRP A 15 2.16 -17.21 7.34
C TRP A 15 3.09 -15.99 7.47
N TRP A 16 4.40 -16.17 7.27
CA TRP A 16 5.35 -15.05 7.23
C TRP A 16 5.09 -14.08 6.09
N MET A 17 4.74 -14.59 4.91
CA MET A 17 4.35 -13.73 3.79
C MET A 17 3.11 -12.92 4.12
N GLU A 18 2.10 -13.52 4.74
CA GLU A 18 0.88 -12.82 5.19
C GLU A 18 1.22 -11.71 6.23
N ASP A 19 2.10 -12.00 7.20
CA ASP A 19 2.62 -10.99 8.15
C ASP A 19 3.34 -9.83 7.43
N ALA A 20 4.22 -10.13 6.47
CA ALA A 20 4.95 -9.13 5.71
C ALA A 20 4.00 -8.26 4.86
N TYR A 21 2.97 -8.87 4.25
CA TYR A 21 1.91 -8.14 3.56
C TYR A 21 1.13 -7.24 4.50
N LEU A 22 0.73 -7.74 5.66
CA LEU A 22 -0.03 -6.99 6.64
C LEU A 22 0.77 -5.77 7.13
N ALA A 23 2.05 -5.96 7.48
CA ALA A 23 2.93 -4.87 7.90
C ALA A 23 3.07 -3.81 6.80
N THR A 24 3.21 -4.23 5.55
CA THR A 24 3.32 -3.33 4.40
C THR A 24 2.04 -2.50 4.21
N LEU A 25 0.87 -3.15 4.26
CA LEU A 25 -0.42 -2.47 4.10
C LEU A 25 -0.73 -1.53 5.27
N ARG A 26 -0.39 -1.92 6.50
CA ARG A 26 -0.51 -1.07 7.70
C ARG A 26 0.37 0.16 7.59
N ARG A 27 1.61 -0.01 7.11
CA ARG A 27 2.53 1.11 6.90
C ARG A 27 1.98 2.09 5.87
N TRP A 28 1.49 1.61 4.74
CA TRP A 28 0.86 2.49 3.75
C TRP A 28 -0.32 3.24 4.37
N HIS A 29 -1.22 2.54 5.08
CA HIS A 29 -2.42 3.14 5.66
C HIS A 29 -2.13 4.16 6.76
N GLY A 30 -1.13 3.91 7.60
CA GLY A 30 -0.77 4.79 8.72
C GLY A 30 0.13 5.96 8.31
N GLU A 31 1.09 5.76 7.40
CA GLU A 31 2.13 6.75 7.10
C GLU A 31 1.95 7.45 5.75
N MET A 32 1.50 6.72 4.72
CA MET A 32 1.45 7.24 3.35
C MET A 32 0.08 7.82 3.03
N ARG A 33 -1.01 7.10 3.32
CA ARG A 33 -2.40 7.54 3.10
C ARG A 33 -2.70 8.94 3.64
N PRO A 34 -2.27 9.37 4.84
CA PRO A 34 -2.52 10.74 5.30
C PRO A 34 -1.90 11.81 4.39
N LYS A 35 -0.80 11.50 3.71
CA LYS A 35 -0.12 12.45 2.81
C LYS A 35 -0.95 12.75 1.58
N HIS A 36 -1.75 11.81 1.09
CA HIS A 36 -2.64 11.99 -0.06
C HIS A 36 -3.67 13.12 0.11
N PHE A 37 -3.94 13.52 1.35
CA PHE A 37 -4.90 14.57 1.70
C PHE A 37 -4.25 15.91 2.06
N ARG A 38 -2.93 16.02 1.96
CA ARG A 38 -2.18 17.26 2.20
C ARG A 38 -2.14 18.10 0.93
N GLU A 39 -1.96 19.41 1.07
CA GLU A 39 -1.86 20.32 -0.08
C GLU A 39 -0.72 19.94 -1.04
N SER A 40 0.43 19.51 -0.49
CA SER A 40 1.58 19.01 -1.25
C SER A 40 1.30 17.74 -2.05
N ALA A 41 0.20 17.01 -1.77
CA ALA A 41 -0.12 15.78 -2.48
C ALA A 41 -0.34 16.01 -3.97
N ARG A 42 -0.87 17.18 -4.35
CA ARG A 42 -1.07 17.50 -5.77
C ARG A 42 0.24 17.45 -6.55
N SER A 43 1.31 18.02 -6.02
CA SER A 43 2.62 18.00 -6.65
C SER A 43 3.31 16.65 -6.51
N GLU A 44 3.20 16.01 -5.36
CA GLU A 44 3.90 14.74 -5.06
C GLU A 44 3.33 13.54 -5.83
N TYR A 45 2.00 13.49 -6.02
CA TYR A 45 1.31 12.40 -6.69
C TYR A 45 0.80 12.76 -8.09
N HIS A 46 1.11 13.98 -8.57
CA HIS A 46 0.71 14.49 -9.87
C HIS A 46 -0.81 14.38 -10.15
N TYR A 47 -1.64 14.69 -9.15
CA TYR A 47 -3.09 14.66 -9.31
C TYR A 47 -3.57 15.61 -10.41
N GLU A 48 -4.66 15.21 -11.07
CA GLU A 48 -5.25 16.02 -12.11
C GLU A 48 -5.80 17.32 -11.52
N ARG A 49 -5.62 18.44 -12.24
CA ARG A 49 -6.24 19.69 -11.82
C ARG A 49 -7.74 19.58 -11.96
N ARG A 50 -8.46 19.89 -10.88
CA ARG A 50 -9.92 20.05 -10.92
C ARG A 50 -10.25 21.40 -11.56
N THR A 51 -11.48 21.56 -12.04
CA THR A 51 -11.90 22.79 -12.70
C THR A 51 -11.76 23.98 -11.76
N ARG A 52 -11.42 25.17 -12.30
CA ARG A 52 -11.30 26.40 -11.49
C ARG A 52 -12.59 26.71 -10.72
N ALA A 53 -13.75 26.44 -11.33
CA ALA A 53 -15.05 26.59 -10.69
C ALA A 53 -15.19 25.69 -9.46
N TYR A 54 -14.79 24.42 -9.54
CA TYR A 54 -14.79 23.50 -8.41
C TYR A 54 -13.86 23.97 -7.28
N GLU A 55 -12.63 24.36 -7.60
CA GLU A 55 -11.67 24.83 -6.60
C GLU A 55 -12.13 26.11 -5.90
N LYS A 56 -12.67 27.07 -6.67
CA LYS A 56 -13.25 28.31 -6.14
C LYS A 56 -14.47 28.02 -5.26
N GLY A 57 -15.37 27.16 -5.72
CA GLY A 57 -16.54 26.74 -4.96
C GLY A 57 -16.13 26.10 -3.65
N LYS A 58 -15.24 25.11 -3.71
CA LYS A 58 -14.69 24.44 -2.53
C LYS A 58 -14.02 25.41 -1.56
N ARG A 59 -13.14 26.29 -2.02
CA ARG A 59 -12.50 27.30 -1.17
C ARG A 59 -13.53 28.20 -0.46
N ARG A 60 -14.63 28.54 -1.13
CA ARG A 60 -15.73 29.32 -0.52
C ARG A 60 -16.51 28.54 0.53
N HIS A 61 -16.79 27.25 0.30
CA HIS A 61 -17.66 26.46 1.19
C HIS A 61 -16.92 25.87 2.39
N VAL A 62 -15.67 25.42 2.20
CA VAL A 62 -14.92 24.68 3.23
C VAL A 62 -13.58 25.32 3.60
N GLY A 63 -13.21 26.43 2.98
CA GLY A 63 -12.04 27.23 3.37
C GLY A 63 -10.67 26.66 2.98
N HIS A 64 -10.58 25.52 2.30
CA HIS A 64 -9.29 24.89 1.97
C HIS A 64 -9.18 24.34 0.53
N THR A 65 -7.93 24.11 0.10
CA THR A 65 -7.54 23.59 -1.23
C THR A 65 -7.09 22.13 -1.20
N ARG A 66 -7.07 21.48 -0.02
CA ARG A 66 -6.61 20.09 0.19
C ARG A 66 -7.12 19.11 -0.89
N PRO A 67 -6.25 18.44 -1.65
CA PRO A 67 -6.64 17.45 -2.66
C PRO A 67 -7.50 16.32 -2.09
N LEU A 68 -8.38 15.78 -2.92
CA LEU A 68 -9.27 14.65 -2.60
C LEU A 68 -10.25 14.86 -1.44
N VAL A 69 -10.19 15.99 -0.72
CA VAL A 69 -11.06 16.31 0.43
C VAL A 69 -12.05 17.39 0.05
N TYR A 70 -13.36 17.14 0.03
CA TYR A 70 -14.34 18.25 -0.03
C TYR A 70 -14.69 18.71 1.39
N SER A 71 -15.33 17.86 2.20
CA SER A 71 -15.76 18.14 3.58
C SER A 71 -15.03 17.32 4.65
N GLY A 72 -13.99 16.56 4.28
CA GLY A 72 -13.35 15.55 5.15
C GLY A 72 -13.99 14.16 5.07
N GLU A 73 -15.14 14.00 4.42
CA GLU A 73 -15.81 12.71 4.25
C GLU A 73 -14.95 11.68 3.51
N SER A 74 -14.25 12.08 2.45
CA SER A 74 -13.35 11.19 1.73
C SER A 74 -12.17 10.72 2.59
N GLU A 75 -11.66 11.58 3.47
CA GLU A 75 -10.64 11.18 4.44
C GLU A 75 -11.21 10.20 5.48
N ARG A 76 -12.40 10.48 6.01
CA ARG A 76 -13.11 9.57 6.93
C ARG A 76 -13.43 8.22 6.29
N ALA A 77 -13.85 8.20 5.03
CA ALA A 77 -14.13 7.00 4.24
C ALA A 77 -12.87 6.12 3.99
N THR A 78 -11.67 6.62 4.28
CA THR A 78 -10.42 5.83 4.22
C THR A 78 -9.94 5.33 5.58
N GLN A 79 -10.59 5.72 6.68
CA GLN A 79 -10.18 5.29 8.01
C GLN A 79 -10.53 3.82 8.24
N ARG A 80 -11.70 3.39 7.79
CA ARG A 80 -12.15 1.99 7.89
C ARG A 80 -11.47 1.16 6.81
N VAL A 81 -10.75 0.12 7.24
CA VAL A 81 -9.99 -0.76 6.35
C VAL A 81 -10.32 -2.22 6.60
N ARG A 82 -10.37 -2.98 5.52
CA ARG A 82 -10.36 -4.44 5.54
C ARG A 82 -9.11 -4.95 4.83
N TYR A 83 -8.32 -5.74 5.54
CA TYR A 83 -7.16 -6.41 4.97
C TYR A 83 -7.57 -7.79 4.46
N THR A 84 -7.11 -8.14 3.27
CA THR A 84 -7.25 -9.48 2.68
C THR A 84 -5.87 -9.95 2.28
N LEU A 85 -5.40 -11.01 2.93
CA LEU A 85 -4.04 -11.52 2.77
C LEU A 85 -4.10 -12.88 2.10
N THR A 86 -3.16 -13.11 1.20
CA THR A 86 -2.90 -14.41 0.62
C THR A 86 -1.40 -14.64 0.68
N GLY A 87 -0.95 -15.90 0.60
CA GLY A 87 0.48 -16.21 0.45
C GLY A 87 1.14 -15.62 -0.81
N ARG A 88 0.42 -14.89 -1.67
CA ARG A 88 0.92 -14.31 -2.93
C ARG A 88 0.72 -12.80 -3.05
N SER A 89 -0.15 -12.21 -2.23
CA SER A 89 -0.49 -10.79 -2.29
C SER A 89 -1.21 -10.31 -1.03
N GLY A 90 -1.09 -9.01 -0.77
CA GLY A 90 -1.92 -8.31 0.20
C GLY A 90 -2.84 -7.32 -0.49
N LYS A 91 -4.10 -7.27 -0.07
CA LYS A 91 -5.07 -6.27 -0.50
C LYS A 91 -5.61 -5.52 0.72
N LEU A 92 -5.70 -4.20 0.60
CA LEU A 92 -6.38 -3.32 1.52
C LEU A 92 -7.61 -2.77 0.80
N SER A 93 -8.77 -2.88 1.43
CA SER A 93 -10.03 -2.38 0.91
C SER A 93 -10.60 -1.33 1.86
N MET A 94 -11.03 -0.19 1.30
CA MET A 94 -11.67 0.93 1.99
C MET A 94 -12.92 1.33 1.20
N ASP A 95 -13.84 2.04 1.86
CA ASP A 95 -15.06 2.56 1.23
C ASP A 95 -14.70 3.45 0.03
N ALA A 96 -13.64 4.25 0.17
CA ALA A 96 -13.17 5.15 -0.87
C ALA A 96 -12.27 4.50 -1.95
N GLY A 97 -11.77 3.26 -1.79
CA GLY A 97 -10.69 2.74 -2.66
C GLY A 97 -10.07 1.42 -2.22
N ASN A 98 -9.48 0.68 -3.17
CA ASN A 98 -8.74 -0.54 -2.87
C ASN A 98 -7.27 -0.39 -3.27
N LEU A 99 -6.35 -0.75 -2.38
CA LEU A 99 -4.93 -0.86 -2.68
C LEU A 99 -4.54 -2.34 -2.74
N SER A 100 -3.83 -2.75 -3.79
CA SER A 100 -3.25 -4.09 -3.90
C SER A 100 -1.74 -4.02 -3.96
N PHE A 101 -1.06 -4.79 -3.11
CA PHE A 101 0.39 -4.90 -3.09
C PHE A 101 0.84 -6.32 -3.47
N SER A 102 1.80 -6.41 -4.39
CA SER A 102 2.46 -7.66 -4.76
C SER A 102 3.92 -7.37 -5.15
N PRO A 103 4.92 -8.06 -4.57
CA PRO A 103 6.33 -7.79 -4.84
C PRO A 103 6.69 -8.09 -6.29
N LYS A 104 6.07 -9.13 -6.87
CA LYS A 104 6.31 -9.55 -8.26
C LYS A 104 5.91 -8.49 -9.29
N LYS A 105 4.92 -7.64 -8.98
CA LYS A 105 4.49 -6.54 -9.86
C LYS A 105 5.41 -5.32 -9.81
N GLN A 106 6.31 -5.23 -8.83
CA GLN A 106 7.23 -4.08 -8.71
C GLN A 106 8.33 -4.06 -9.79
N LYS A 107 8.72 -5.22 -10.34
CA LYS A 107 9.83 -5.31 -11.32
C LYS A 107 9.48 -4.84 -12.74
N HIS A 108 8.21 -4.82 -13.13
CA HIS A 108 7.81 -4.55 -14.52
C HIS A 108 7.41 -3.10 -14.83
N GLU A 109 7.34 -2.21 -13.84
CA GLU A 109 6.99 -0.79 -14.09
C GLU A 109 8.22 0.11 -14.27
N LYS A 110 9.44 -0.45 -14.35
CA LYS A 110 10.67 0.32 -14.65
C LYS A 110 10.71 0.88 -16.09
N SER A 111 9.72 0.59 -16.93
CA SER A 111 9.75 0.88 -18.37
C SER A 111 8.44 1.40 -18.97
N SER A 112 7.55 2.01 -18.17
CA SER A 112 6.44 2.78 -18.74
C SER A 112 6.57 4.25 -18.34
N SER A 113 7.00 5.03 -19.32
CA SER A 113 6.69 6.43 -19.56
C SER A 113 5.51 6.96 -18.75
N ALA A 114 5.66 8.21 -18.26
CA ALA A 114 4.64 8.97 -17.55
C ALA A 114 3.23 8.58 -18.03
N PRO A 115 2.33 8.16 -17.14
CA PRO A 115 1.03 7.63 -17.55
C PRO A 115 0.39 8.66 -18.48
N LYS A 116 0.12 8.26 -19.74
CA LYS A 116 -0.75 9.01 -20.65
C LYS A 116 -1.92 9.48 -19.78
N GLN A 117 -2.09 10.79 -19.65
CA GLN A 117 -3.06 11.45 -18.75
C GLN A 117 -4.49 11.04 -19.13
N ARG A 118 -4.84 9.78 -18.87
CA ARG A 118 -6.21 9.29 -18.84
C ARG A 118 -6.81 9.93 -17.60
N ARG A 119 -7.99 10.54 -17.73
CA ARG A 119 -8.71 11.15 -16.60
C ARG A 119 -8.76 10.15 -15.45
N ILE A 120 -7.95 10.37 -14.42
CA ILE A 120 -7.82 9.45 -13.28
C ILE A 120 -8.97 9.79 -12.33
N SER A 121 -9.74 8.79 -11.92
CA SER A 121 -10.79 9.01 -10.92
C SER A 121 -10.18 9.39 -9.57
N MET A 122 -10.88 10.20 -8.77
CA MET A 122 -10.43 10.56 -7.40
C MET A 122 -10.13 9.32 -6.55
N ARG A 123 -10.89 8.23 -6.78
CA ARG A 123 -10.70 6.93 -6.14
C ARG A 123 -9.36 6.29 -6.49
N GLN A 124 -8.93 6.42 -7.75
CA GLN A 124 -7.62 5.93 -8.19
C GLN A 124 -6.49 6.81 -7.65
N GLU A 125 -6.63 8.14 -7.72
CA GLU A 125 -5.66 9.11 -7.17
C GLU A 125 -5.33 8.81 -5.69
N LEU A 126 -6.35 8.49 -4.89
CA LEU A 126 -6.20 8.14 -3.49
C LEU A 126 -5.33 6.90 -3.23
N THR A 127 -5.34 5.96 -4.17
CA THR A 127 -4.61 4.68 -4.06
C THR A 127 -3.34 4.65 -4.89
N MET A 128 -2.97 5.77 -5.53
CA MET A 128 -1.71 5.88 -6.24
C MET A 128 -0.55 5.72 -5.26
N THR A 129 0.54 5.16 -5.72
CA THR A 129 1.78 5.08 -4.95
C THR A 129 2.90 5.57 -5.83
N THR A 130 3.69 6.50 -5.34
CA THR A 130 4.89 6.97 -6.04
C THR A 130 5.93 5.86 -6.13
N ALA A 131 6.91 5.99 -7.03
CA ALA A 131 8.03 5.07 -7.10
C ALA A 131 8.78 4.97 -5.75
N ARG A 132 8.98 6.12 -5.08
CA ARG A 132 9.63 6.20 -3.77
C ARG A 132 8.85 5.41 -2.71
N GLU A 133 7.54 5.58 -2.63
CA GLU A 133 6.71 4.84 -1.67
C GLU A 133 6.73 3.35 -1.94
N ARG A 134 6.66 2.93 -3.21
CA ARG A 134 6.78 1.51 -3.56
C ARG A 134 8.11 0.92 -3.09
N THR A 135 9.21 1.65 -3.20
CA THR A 135 10.50 1.22 -2.65
C THR A 135 10.44 1.08 -1.13
N VAL A 136 9.83 2.03 -0.42
CA VAL A 136 9.66 1.96 1.04
C VAL A 136 8.78 0.78 1.45
N LEU A 137 7.69 0.53 0.74
CA LEU A 137 6.81 -0.61 0.96
C LEU A 137 7.54 -1.94 0.68
N GLY A 138 8.32 -2.02 -0.41
CA GLY A 138 9.17 -3.17 -0.72
C GLY A 138 10.18 -3.46 0.39
N ARG A 139 10.93 -2.44 0.85
CA ARG A 139 11.86 -2.58 1.97
C ARG A 139 11.18 -3.01 3.27
N THR A 140 9.94 -2.56 3.50
CA THR A 140 9.16 -2.97 4.68
C THR A 140 8.83 -4.46 4.60
N PHE A 141 8.39 -4.93 3.44
CA PHE A 141 8.13 -6.33 3.17
C PHE A 141 9.40 -7.18 3.38
N ASP A 142 10.49 -6.81 2.70
CA ASP A 142 11.76 -7.54 2.74
C ASP A 142 12.31 -7.65 4.17
N ARG A 143 12.25 -6.54 4.94
CA ARG A 143 12.70 -6.51 6.34
C ARG A 143 11.93 -7.50 7.20
N VAL A 144 10.60 -7.57 7.06
CA VAL A 144 9.79 -8.49 7.87
C VAL A 144 10.09 -9.94 7.49
N MET A 145 10.22 -10.24 6.20
CA MET A 145 10.58 -11.58 5.73
C MET A 145 11.94 -12.03 6.27
N ASP A 146 12.93 -11.16 6.19
CA ASP A 146 14.30 -11.42 6.64
C ASP A 146 14.38 -11.66 8.16
N ILE A 147 13.64 -10.89 8.98
CA ILE A 147 13.53 -11.15 10.42
C ILE A 147 12.92 -12.53 10.69
N LYS A 148 11.88 -12.92 9.94
CA LYS A 148 11.20 -14.20 10.14
C LYS A 148 12.09 -15.39 9.73
N MET A 149 12.80 -15.27 8.61
CA MET A 149 13.74 -16.29 8.13
C MET A 149 14.88 -16.51 9.14
N ARG A 150 15.56 -15.44 9.58
CA ARG A 150 16.66 -15.55 10.54
C ARG A 150 16.26 -16.24 11.84
N ARG A 151 15.10 -15.87 12.40
CA ARG A 151 14.57 -16.50 13.63
C ARG A 151 14.30 -18.00 13.47
N HIS A 152 13.91 -18.43 12.28
CA HIS A 152 13.67 -19.84 12.01
C HIS A 152 14.96 -20.62 11.85
N ASP A 153 15.95 -20.05 11.16
CA ASP A 153 17.26 -20.67 11.01
C ASP A 153 17.94 -20.82 12.39
N ASP A 154 17.83 -19.80 13.26
CA ASP A 154 18.28 -19.88 14.65
C ASP A 154 17.58 -20.99 15.44
N TYR A 155 16.27 -21.16 15.25
CA TYR A 155 15.48 -22.20 15.90
C TYR A 155 15.92 -23.61 15.45
N LEU A 156 16.10 -23.82 14.14
CA LEU A 156 16.55 -25.09 13.59
C LEU A 156 17.96 -25.44 14.10
N ASN A 157 18.87 -24.47 14.11
CA ASN A 157 20.25 -24.67 14.57
C ASN A 157 20.35 -25.00 16.07
N ARG A 158 19.39 -24.53 16.88
CA ARG A 158 19.32 -24.87 18.32
C ARG A 158 18.71 -26.24 18.60
N THR A 159 17.84 -26.73 17.72
CA THR A 159 17.09 -27.97 17.93
C THR A 159 17.84 -29.21 17.42
N ILE A 160 18.77 -29.03 16.48
CA ILE A 160 19.53 -30.12 15.84
C ILE A 160 20.87 -30.40 16.56
N ARG A 161 21.30 -29.53 17.49
CA ARG A 161 22.44 -29.77 18.39
C ARG A 161 21.99 -30.47 19.65
#